data_AF-A0A3C1F1D6-F1
#
_entry.id   AF-A0A3C1F1D6-F1
#
_cell.length_a   1.000
_cell.length_b   1.000
_cell.length_c   1.000
_cell.angle_alpha   90.00
_cell.angle_beta   90.00
_cell.angle_gamma   90.00
#
_symmetry.space_group_name_H-M   'P 1'
#
loop_
_entity.id
_entity.type
_entity.pdbx_description
1 polymer ?
#
loop_
_entity_poly.entity_id
_entity_poly.type
_entity_poly.pdbx_seq_one_letter_code
_entity_poly.pdbx_strand_id
1 'polypeptide(L)'
;MNHIVSLVDGRVILTFDSLAEAEAYLAAKGSEGVEINISEVARWEYRGYVQTAIWRKKRDRALRAARYRCQVCNRQKSRGILHTHHRTYARLGHEQPGDLTVLCQTCHELFHEAGITLEIE
;
A
#
# COMPACT_ATOMS: atom_id res chain seq x y z
N MET A 1 -0.05 22.55 -12.04
CA MET A 1 0.03 21.96 -10.68
C MET A 1 -1.39 21.67 -10.25
N ASN A 2 -1.84 20.44 -10.43
CA ASN A 2 -3.20 20.05 -10.05
C ASN A 2 -3.17 19.75 -8.56
N HIS A 3 -3.62 20.71 -7.77
CA HIS A 3 -3.83 20.53 -6.33
C HIS A 3 -5.35 20.59 -6.14
N ILE A 4 -5.92 19.56 -5.53
CA ILE A 4 -7.31 19.62 -5.09
C ILE A 4 -7.27 20.26 -3.71
N VAL A 5 -7.80 21.49 -3.61
CA VAL A 5 -7.94 22.20 -2.35
C VAL A 5 -9.31 21.88 -1.78
N SER A 6 -9.35 21.23 -0.62
CA SER A 6 -10.60 20.99 0.11
C SER A 6 -10.56 21.67 1.47
N LEU A 7 -11.71 22.15 1.93
CA LEU A 7 -11.88 22.73 3.27
C LEU A 7 -12.63 21.73 4.14
N VAL A 8 -12.01 21.31 5.24
CA VAL A 8 -12.63 20.44 6.24
C VAL A 8 -12.36 21.04 7.62
N ASP A 9 -13.40 21.33 8.38
CA ASP A 9 -13.32 21.91 9.74
C ASP A 9 -12.42 23.14 9.88
N GLY A 10 -12.44 24.01 8.86
CA GLY A 10 -11.62 25.24 8.82
C GLY A 10 -10.14 25.01 8.49
N ARG A 11 -9.75 23.79 8.16
CA ARG A 11 -8.39 23.44 7.69
C ARG A 11 -8.37 23.32 6.17
N VAL A 12 -7.29 23.83 5.58
CA VAL A 12 -7.00 23.68 4.16
C VAL A 12 -6.29 22.34 3.97
N ILE A 13 -6.94 21.40 3.28
CA ILE A 13 -6.33 20.13 2.89
C ILE A 13 -5.81 20.26 1.46
N LEU A 14 -4.52 20.00 1.30
CA LEU A 14 -3.85 19.94 0.02
C LEU A 14 -3.55 18.48 -0.31
N THR A 15 -4.19 17.96 -1.35
CA THR A 15 -3.88 16.64 -1.88
C THR A 15 -2.91 16.77 -3.05
N PHE A 16 -1.87 15.94 -3.03
CA PHE A 16 -0.84 15.86 -4.07
C PHE A 16 -0.88 14.48 -4.71
N ASP A 17 -0.55 14.40 -6.00
CA ASP A 17 -0.57 13.13 -6.74
C ASP A 17 0.65 12.25 -6.40
N SER A 18 1.65 12.80 -5.71
CA SER A 18 2.82 12.07 -5.17
C SER A 18 3.49 12.80 -3.98
N LEU A 19 4.29 12.06 -3.22
CA LEU A 19 5.14 12.57 -2.14
C LEU A 19 6.16 13.58 -2.67
N ALA A 20 6.74 13.33 -3.85
CA ALA A 20 7.69 14.24 -4.48
C ALA A 20 7.06 15.61 -4.80
N GLU A 21 5.78 15.65 -5.20
CA GLU A 21 5.04 16.89 -5.39
C GLU A 21 4.76 17.61 -4.07
N ALA A 22 4.41 16.86 -3.02
CA ALA A 22 4.19 17.41 -1.69
C ALA A 22 5.48 18.03 -1.10
N GLU A 23 6.61 17.32 -1.22
CA GLU A 23 7.94 17.79 -0.80
C GLU A 23 8.35 19.07 -1.54
N ALA A 24 8.17 19.10 -2.87
CA ALA A 24 8.47 20.29 -3.68
C ALA A 24 7.60 21.50 -3.28
N TYR A 25 6.32 21.26 -2.97
CA TYR A 25 5.40 22.31 -2.50
C TYR A 25 5.85 22.88 -1.15
N LEU A 26 6.18 22.02 -0.18
CA LEU A 26 6.65 22.44 1.15
C LEU A 26 7.97 23.20 1.09
N ALA A 27 8.90 22.74 0.25
CA ALA A 27 10.18 23.42 0.02
C ALA A 27 9.98 24.83 -0.58
N ALA A 28 8.94 25.01 -1.42
CA ALA A 28 8.66 26.29 -2.08
C ALA A 28 7.81 27.25 -1.25
N LYS A 29 6.93 26.77 -0.38
CA LYS A 29 5.91 27.57 0.33
C LYS A 29 6.09 27.65 1.84
N GLY A 30 6.97 26.83 2.43
CA GLY A 30 7.12 26.71 3.88
C GLY A 30 6.01 25.86 4.51
N SER A 31 6.26 25.37 5.73
CA SER A 31 5.36 24.48 6.47
C SER A 31 4.47 25.20 7.50
N GLU A 32 4.46 26.54 7.49
CA GLU A 32 3.74 27.33 8.49
C GLU A 32 2.21 27.16 8.32
N GLY A 33 1.56 26.55 9.31
CA GLY A 33 0.12 26.27 9.30
C GLY A 33 -0.31 25.08 8.43
N VAL A 34 0.62 24.29 7.88
CA VAL A 34 0.33 23.10 7.08
C VAL A 34 0.50 21.84 7.93
N GLU A 35 -0.61 21.16 8.23
CA GLU A 35 -0.60 19.86 8.88
C GLU A 35 -0.60 18.75 7.82
N ILE A 36 0.52 18.02 7.71
CA ILE A 36 0.70 16.98 6.68
C ILE A 36 0.21 15.64 7.23
N ASN A 37 -0.90 15.13 6.71
CA ASN A 37 -1.30 13.76 6.99
C ASN A 37 -0.61 12.77 6.03
N ILE A 38 0.58 12.31 6.43
CA ILE A 38 1.41 11.37 5.65
C ILE A 38 0.68 10.04 5.38
N SER A 39 -0.29 9.67 6.21
CA SER A 39 -1.03 8.41 6.04
C SER A 39 -1.86 8.40 4.76
N GLU A 40 -2.50 9.52 4.39
CA GLU A 40 -3.30 9.59 3.18
C GLU A 40 -2.43 9.61 1.91
N VAL A 41 -1.35 10.40 1.87
CA VAL A 41 -0.42 10.42 0.73
C VAL A 41 0.20 9.04 0.53
N ALA A 42 0.67 8.41 1.61
CA ALA A 42 1.17 7.04 1.56
C ALA A 42 0.10 6.03 1.09
N ARG A 43 -1.18 6.25 1.42
CA ARG A 43 -2.29 5.42 0.94
C ARG A 43 -2.57 5.61 -0.53
N TRP A 44 -2.58 6.84 -1.02
CA TRP A 44 -2.81 7.16 -2.43
C TRP A 44 -1.68 6.60 -3.30
N GLU A 45 -0.43 6.79 -2.88
CA GLU A 45 0.73 6.20 -3.53
C GLU A 45 0.71 4.67 -3.46
N TYR A 46 0.34 4.09 -2.32
CA TYR A 46 0.18 2.64 -2.18
C TYR A 46 -0.91 2.08 -3.10
N ARG A 47 -2.09 2.70 -3.12
CA ARG A 47 -3.21 2.32 -4.00
C ARG A 47 -2.83 2.44 -5.47
N GLY A 48 -2.12 3.51 -5.85
CA GLY A 48 -1.56 3.66 -7.19
C GLY A 48 -0.53 2.59 -7.51
N TYR A 49 0.40 2.35 -6.58
CA TYR A 49 1.47 1.37 -6.70
C TYR A 49 0.94 -0.05 -6.94
N VAL A 50 -0.04 -0.51 -6.16
CA VAL A 50 -0.61 -1.86 -6.32
C VAL A 50 -1.44 -2.03 -7.59
N GLN A 51 -1.73 -0.95 -8.32
CA GLN A 51 -2.36 -1.00 -9.65
C GLN A 51 -1.34 -1.04 -10.80
N THR A 52 -0.06 -0.83 -10.52
CA THR A 52 1.00 -0.79 -11.54
C THR A 52 1.30 -2.16 -12.15
N ALA A 53 1.85 -2.15 -13.37
CA ALA A 53 2.38 -3.37 -14.01
C ALA A 53 3.57 -3.96 -13.24
N ILE A 54 4.34 -3.13 -12.53
CA ILE A 54 5.48 -3.56 -11.70
C ILE A 54 4.98 -4.41 -10.54
N TRP A 55 3.96 -3.93 -9.82
CA TRP A 55 3.34 -4.69 -8.75
C TRP A 55 2.73 -6.00 -9.27
N ARG A 56 2.00 -5.97 -10.40
CA ARG A 56 1.46 -7.20 -11.02
C ARG A 56 2.55 -8.26 -11.27
N LYS A 57 3.71 -7.85 -11.80
CA LYS A 57 4.85 -8.77 -12.02
C LYS A 57 5.38 -9.37 -10.70
N LYS A 58 5.47 -8.56 -9.64
CA LYS A 58 5.92 -9.01 -8.31
C LYS A 58 4.92 -9.98 -7.68
N ARG A 59 3.64 -9.62 -7.69
CA ARG A 59 2.53 -10.48 -7.27
C ARG A 59 2.56 -11.83 -8.00
N ASP A 60 2.70 -11.83 -9.31
CA ASP A 60 2.72 -13.07 -10.10
C ASP A 60 3.95 -13.93 -9.80
N ARG A 61 5.11 -13.32 -9.53
CA ARG A 61 6.31 -14.03 -9.08
C ARG A 61 6.08 -14.70 -7.73
N ALA A 62 5.48 -13.99 -6.76
CA ALA A 62 5.13 -14.55 -5.46
C ALA A 62 4.14 -15.72 -5.59
N LEU A 63 3.08 -15.56 -6.38
CA LEU A 63 2.10 -16.62 -6.66
C LEU A 63 2.73 -17.88 -7.26
N ARG A 64 3.64 -17.73 -8.23
CA ARG A 64 4.38 -18.85 -8.82
C ARG A 64 5.31 -19.52 -7.82
N ALA A 65 6.05 -18.73 -7.03
CA ALA A 65 6.96 -19.25 -6.00
C ALA A 65 6.19 -20.07 -4.94
N ALA A 66 5.01 -19.61 -4.56
CA ALA A 66 4.10 -20.33 -3.66
C ALA A 66 3.34 -21.49 -4.32
N ARG A 67 3.63 -21.83 -5.59
CA ARG A 67 2.93 -22.86 -6.37
C ARG A 67 1.41 -22.70 -6.35
N TYR A 68 0.94 -21.44 -6.37
CA TYR A 68 -0.47 -21.07 -6.30
C TYR A 68 -1.21 -21.68 -5.11
N ARG A 69 -0.56 -21.67 -3.93
CA ARG A 69 -1.10 -22.16 -2.67
C ARG A 69 -0.92 -21.13 -1.57
N CYS A 70 -1.87 -21.10 -0.64
CA CYS A 70 -1.72 -20.38 0.61
C CYS A 70 -0.52 -20.94 1.38
N GLN A 71 0.38 -20.08 1.83
CA GLN A 71 1.60 -20.47 2.55
C GLN A 71 1.36 -20.75 4.04
N VAL A 72 0.12 -20.61 4.52
CA VAL A 72 -0.30 -20.97 5.88
C VAL A 72 -1.10 -22.27 5.88
N CYS A 73 -2.24 -22.31 5.18
CA CYS A 73 -3.16 -23.45 5.22
C CYS A 73 -3.08 -24.37 3.98
N ASN A 74 -2.16 -24.12 3.04
CA ASN A 74 -1.97 -24.90 1.82
C ASN A 74 -3.19 -24.94 0.86
N ARG A 75 -4.19 -24.07 1.05
CA ARG A 75 -5.35 -23.94 0.15
C ARG A 75 -4.88 -23.58 -1.26
N GLN A 76 -5.39 -24.31 -2.26
CA GLN A 76 -5.08 -24.10 -3.67
C GLN A 76 -5.91 -22.95 -4.26
N LYS A 77 -5.37 -22.26 -5.26
CA LYS A 77 -6.09 -21.23 -6.04
C LYS A 77 -7.39 -21.74 -6.68
N SER A 78 -7.49 -23.02 -7.01
CA SER A 78 -8.72 -23.62 -7.53
C SER A 78 -9.87 -23.66 -6.52
N ARG A 79 -9.57 -23.45 -5.22
CA ARG A 79 -10.53 -23.50 -4.10
C ARG A 79 -10.72 -22.14 -3.43
N GLY A 80 -10.32 -21.06 -4.09
CA GLY A 80 -10.52 -19.70 -3.59
C GLY A 80 -9.49 -18.69 -4.10
N ILE A 81 -9.72 -17.43 -3.75
CA ILE A 81 -8.83 -16.33 -4.14
C ILE A 81 -7.56 -16.35 -3.30
N LEU A 82 -6.43 -16.09 -3.96
CA LEU A 82 -5.13 -15.88 -3.32
C LEU A 82 -4.73 -14.42 -3.42
N HIS A 83 -4.30 -13.87 -2.29
CA HIS A 83 -3.79 -12.52 -2.12
C HIS A 83 -2.30 -12.59 -1.80
N THR A 84 -1.58 -11.54 -2.19
CA THR A 84 -0.21 -11.32 -1.75
C THR A 84 -0.27 -10.33 -0.61
N HIS A 85 0.27 -10.74 0.53
CA HIS A 85 0.32 -9.97 1.77
C HIS A 85 1.74 -9.48 1.99
N HIS A 86 1.89 -8.21 2.37
CA HIS A 86 3.17 -7.66 2.77
C HIS A 86 3.47 -8.07 4.21
N ARG A 87 4.57 -8.76 4.45
CA ARG A 87 5.09 -9.03 5.79
C ARG A 87 5.77 -7.80 6.40
N THR A 88 6.23 -6.90 5.54
CA THR A 88 6.82 -5.61 5.91
C THR A 88 6.64 -4.62 4.75
N TYR A 89 6.49 -3.35 5.09
CA TYR A 89 6.39 -2.24 4.15
C TYR A 89 7.71 -1.46 4.01
N ALA A 90 8.77 -1.85 4.73
CA ALA A 90 10.04 -1.12 4.78
C ALA A 90 10.76 -0.94 3.43
N ARG A 91 10.35 -1.70 2.41
CA ARG A 91 10.89 -1.64 1.03
C ARG A 91 9.76 -1.57 0.00
N LEU A 92 8.69 -0.84 0.30
CA LEU A 92 7.59 -0.66 -0.66
C LEU A 92 8.13 -0.13 -2.00
N GLY A 93 7.72 -0.75 -3.11
CA GLY A 93 8.27 -0.48 -4.44
C GLY A 93 9.54 -1.25 -4.79
N HIS A 94 10.26 -1.81 -3.81
CA HIS A 94 11.52 -2.55 -3.95
C HIS A 94 11.51 -3.88 -3.16
N GLU A 95 10.34 -4.50 -3.05
CA GLU A 95 10.11 -5.70 -2.25
C GLU A 95 11.03 -6.85 -2.67
N GLN A 96 11.62 -7.49 -1.66
CA GLN A 96 12.34 -8.74 -1.81
C GLN A 96 11.36 -9.93 -1.76
N PRO A 97 11.74 -11.12 -2.26
CA PRO A 97 10.86 -12.30 -2.21
C PRO A 97 10.32 -12.63 -0.81
N GLY A 98 11.10 -12.38 0.24
CA GLY A 98 10.71 -12.63 1.62
C GLY A 98 9.73 -11.61 2.23
N ASP A 99 9.54 -10.46 1.57
CA ASP A 99 8.65 -9.38 2.02
C ASP A 99 7.19 -9.67 1.69
N LEU A 100 6.95 -10.62 0.79
CA LEU A 100 5.63 -10.99 0.31
C LEU A 100 5.31 -12.44 0.71
N THR A 101 4.09 -12.67 1.16
CA THR A 101 3.56 -14.01 1.40
C THR A 101 2.22 -14.20 0.71
N VAL A 102 1.96 -15.38 0.19
CA VAL A 102 0.71 -15.71 -0.51
C VAL A 102 -0.26 -16.35 0.47
N LEU A 103 -1.42 -15.72 0.65
CA LEU A 103 -2.46 -16.15 1.57
C LEU A 103 -3.78 -16.35 0.83
N CYS A 104 -4.61 -17.30 1.26
CA CYS A 104 -6.01 -17.30 0.85
C CYS A 104 -6.79 -16.23 1.60
N GLN A 105 -7.96 -15.83 1.08
CA GLN A 105 -8.81 -14.80 1.69
C GLN A 105 -8.96 -14.93 3.21
N THR A 106 -9.36 -16.11 3.71
CA THR A 106 -9.54 -16.33 5.16
C THR A 106 -8.25 -16.13 5.96
N CYS A 107 -7.11 -16.64 5.49
CA CYS A 107 -5.83 -16.40 6.17
C CYS A 107 -5.37 -14.96 6.04
N HIS A 108 -5.72 -14.28 4.94
CA HIS A 108 -5.38 -12.88 4.73
C HIS A 108 -6.14 -11.98 5.70
N GLU A 109 -7.46 -12.19 5.85
CA GLU A 109 -8.32 -11.49 6.81
C GLU A 109 -7.83 -11.69 8.25
N LEU A 110 -7.51 -12.93 8.63
CA LEU A 110 -6.96 -13.22 9.96
C LEU A 110 -5.67 -12.44 10.27
N PHE A 111 -4.81 -12.21 9.28
CA PHE A 111 -3.57 -11.43 9.48
C PHE A 111 -3.83 -9.92 9.58
N HIS A 112 -4.92 -9.42 8.98
CA HIS A 112 -5.36 -8.03 9.18
C HIS A 112 -6.05 -7.87 10.55
N GLU A 113 -6.88 -8.83 10.97
CA GLU A 113 -7.58 -8.80 12.26
C GLU A 113 -6.67 -9.04 13.47
N ALA A 114 -5.62 -9.87 13.32
CA ALA A 114 -4.70 -10.21 14.40
C ALA A 114 -3.62 -9.15 14.70
N GLY A 115 -3.73 -7.94 14.13
CA GLY A 115 -2.91 -6.79 14.52
C GLY A 115 -1.43 -6.87 14.10
N ILE A 116 -1.12 -7.48 12.95
CA ILE A 116 0.25 -7.45 12.38
C ILE A 116 0.19 -7.02 10.91
N THR A 117 -0.32 -5.83 10.62
CA THR A 117 0.24 -4.94 9.58
C THR A 117 -0.37 -3.55 9.65
N LEU A 118 0.41 -2.55 9.22
CA LEU A 118 0.08 -1.13 9.22
C LEU A 118 -1.30 -0.86 8.63
N GLU A 119 -2.23 -0.45 9.48
CA GLU A 119 -3.45 0.23 9.06
C GLU A 119 -3.05 1.59 8.50
N ILE A 120 -3.33 1.79 7.23
CA ILE A 120 -3.33 3.09 6.61
C ILE A 120 -4.82 3.36 6.33
N GLU A 121 -5.50 4.09 7.24
CA GLU A 121 -6.95 4.46 7.25
C GLU A 121 -7.45 5.49 6.25
#